data_AF-A0A7W0U740-F1
#
_entry.id   AF-A0A7W0U740-F1
#
_cell.length_a   1.000
_cell.length_b   1.000
_cell.length_c   1.000
_cell.angle_alpha   90.00
_cell.angle_beta   90.00
_cell.angle_gamma   90.00
#
_symmetry.space_group_name_H-M   'P 1'
#
loop_
_entity.id
_entity.type
_entity.pdbx_description
1 polymer ?
#
loop_
_entity_poly.entity_id
_entity_poly.type
_entity_poly.pdbx_seq_one_letter_code
_entity_poly.pdbx_strand_id
1 'polypeptide(L)'
;MIMAPIKRGKTMDDLRKSISTEEGPPPIEEEKTVGTAVLDGGTSQVVDLNLQKGKYAAVCFITDRKGGPPHAAKGMVMEVDIQ
;
A
#
# COMPACT_ATOMS: atom_id res chain seq x y z
N MET A 1 -4.26 -0.54 -6.56
CA MET A 1 -3.46 -0.79 -5.32
C MET A 1 -1.98 -0.71 -5.65
N ILE A 2 -1.11 -0.42 -4.69
CA ILE A 2 0.34 -0.49 -4.88
C ILE A 2 0.98 -1.56 -3.99
N MET A 3 2.10 -2.12 -4.45
CA MET A 3 3.04 -2.92 -3.68
C MET A 3 4.31 -2.08 -3.51
N ALA A 4 4.68 -1.75 -2.26
CA ALA A 4 5.84 -0.92 -1.98
C ALA A 4 6.72 -1.55 -0.90
N PRO A 5 8.06 -1.63 -1.08
CA PRO A 5 8.95 -2.08 -0.03
C PRO A 5 8.83 -1.18 1.20
N ILE A 6 8.82 -1.77 2.39
CA ILE A 6 8.91 -1.01 3.64
C ILE A 6 10.36 -0.60 3.84
N LYS A 7 10.60 0.69 4.12
CA LYS A 7 11.96 1.22 4.36
C LYS A 7 12.67 0.41 5.45
N ARG A 8 13.97 0.19 5.27
CA ARG A 8 14.76 -0.59 6.23
C ARG A 8 14.65 -0.01 7.65
N GLY A 9 14.34 -0.87 8.62
CA GLY A 9 14.16 -0.48 10.03
C GLY A 9 12.80 0.15 10.33
N LYS A 10 11.88 0.22 9.36
CA LYS A 10 10.48 0.59 9.56
C LYS A 10 9.58 -0.64 9.60
N THR A 11 8.40 -0.44 10.13
CA THR A 11 7.40 -1.49 10.39
C THR A 11 6.06 -1.14 9.73
N MET A 12 5.17 -2.14 9.64
CA MET A 12 3.78 -1.88 9.23
C MET A 12 3.07 -0.92 10.19
N ASP A 13 3.40 -0.90 11.48
CA ASP A 13 2.82 0.05 12.43
C ASP A 13 3.24 1.49 12.16
N ASP A 14 4.49 1.73 11.74
CA ASP A 14 4.91 3.04 11.25
C ASP A 14 4.06 3.49 10.06
N LEU A 15 3.76 2.57 9.14
CA LEU A 15 2.93 2.85 7.95
C LEU A 15 1.48 3.14 8.33
N ARG A 16 0.89 2.33 9.21
CA ARG A 16 -0.46 2.57 9.73
C ARG A 16 -0.57 3.92 10.43
N LYS A 17 0.46 4.29 11.18
CA LYS A 17 0.53 5.60 11.82
C LYS A 17 0.56 6.72 10.78
N SER A 18 1.41 6.63 9.75
CA SER A 18 1.45 7.67 8.69
C SER A 18 0.14 7.77 7.90
N ILE A 19 -0.55 6.65 7.68
CA ILE A 19 -1.87 6.65 7.03
C ILE A 19 -2.92 7.34 7.91
N SER A 20 -2.86 7.13 9.23
CA SER A 20 -3.86 7.64 10.18
C SER A 20 -3.67 9.12 10.49
N THR A 21 -2.43 9.59 10.53
CA THR A 21 -2.13 11.00 10.81
C THR A 21 -2.06 11.84 9.54
N GLU A 22 -1.88 11.22 8.37
CA GLU A 22 -1.58 11.89 7.10
C GLU A 22 -0.33 12.81 7.20
N GLU A 23 0.57 12.52 8.14
CA GLU A 23 1.76 13.32 8.42
C GLU A 23 3.03 12.67 7.87
N GLY A 24 3.81 13.49 7.16
CA GLY A 24 5.12 13.11 6.64
C GLY A 24 5.08 12.08 5.51
N PRO A 25 6.24 11.77 4.91
CA PRO A 25 6.31 10.76 3.86
C PRO A 25 6.06 9.37 4.46
N PRO A 26 5.30 8.50 3.78
CA PRO A 26 5.07 7.15 4.26
C PRO A 26 6.40 6.37 4.35
N PRO A 27 6.51 5.41 5.29
CA PRO A 27 7.73 4.64 5.51
C PRO A 27 7.95 3.54 4.45
N ILE A 28 7.66 3.84 3.18
CA ILE A 28 7.83 2.98 2.03
C ILE A 28 8.89 3.53 1.07
N GLU A 29 9.50 2.66 0.27
CA GLU A 29 10.40 3.02 -0.83
C GLU A 29 9.58 3.37 -2.08
N GLU A 30 9.17 4.64 -2.18
CA GLU A 30 8.26 5.12 -3.24
C GLU A 30 8.78 4.81 -4.66
N GLU A 31 10.08 4.96 -4.90
CA GLU A 31 10.73 4.69 -6.20
C GLU A 31 10.68 3.21 -6.63
N LYS A 32 10.46 2.29 -5.69
CA LYS A 32 10.38 0.85 -5.93
C LYS A 32 8.94 0.33 -5.89
N THR A 33 7.98 1.25 -5.92
CA THR A 33 6.56 0.91 -5.90
C THR A 33 6.13 0.32 -7.23
N VAL A 34 5.35 -0.75 -7.18
CA VAL A 34 4.66 -1.32 -8.34
C VAL A 34 3.16 -1.13 -8.17
N GLY A 35 2.53 -0.50 -9.15
CA GLY A 35 1.09 -0.26 -9.17
C GLY A 35 0.31 -1.34 -9.90
N THR A 36 -0.92 -1.56 -9.47
CA THR A 36 -1.95 -2.32 -10.19
C THR A 36 -3.00 -1.36 -10.76
N ALA A 37 -3.84 -1.85 -11.67
CA ALA A 37 -4.93 -1.04 -12.20
C ALA A 37 -5.90 -0.63 -11.09
N VAL A 38 -6.58 0.50 -11.29
CA VAL A 38 -7.72 0.87 -10.45
C VAL A 38 -8.93 0.07 -10.94
N LEU A 39 -9.63 -0.55 -10.01
CA LEU A 39 -10.76 -1.42 -10.28
C LEU A 39 -12.05 -0.78 -9.77
N ASP A 40 -13.15 -1.05 -10.48
CA ASP A 40 -14.48 -0.74 -10.00
C ASP A 40 -14.97 -1.75 -8.97
N GLY A 41 -15.89 -1.32 -8.11
CA GLY A 41 -16.50 -2.19 -7.10
C GLY A 41 -17.17 -3.41 -7.73
N GLY A 42 -16.94 -4.59 -7.14
CA GLY A 42 -17.48 -5.85 -7.63
C GLY A 42 -16.67 -6.51 -8.76
N THR A 43 -15.58 -5.89 -9.20
CA THR A 43 -14.65 -6.49 -10.16
C THR A 43 -13.46 -7.15 -9.47
N SER A 44 -12.68 -7.94 -10.20
CA SER A 44 -11.49 -8.61 -9.69
C SER A 44 -10.39 -8.61 -10.74
N GLN A 45 -9.15 -8.61 -10.26
CA GLN A 45 -7.96 -8.67 -11.10
C GLN A 45 -6.99 -9.69 -10.52
N VAL A 46 -6.33 -10.43 -11.41
CA VAL A 46 -5.16 -11.23 -11.10
C VAL A 46 -3.96 -10.57 -11.77
N VAL A 47 -2.85 -10.46 -11.05
CA VAL A 47 -1.60 -9.87 -11.56
C VAL A 47 -0.42 -10.76 -11.22
N ASP A 48 0.52 -10.85 -12.15
CA ASP A 48 1.85 -11.38 -11.91
C ASP A 48 2.79 -10.23 -11.56
N LEU A 49 3.44 -10.31 -10.41
CA LEU A 49 4.39 -9.31 -9.93
C LEU A 49 5.74 -9.97 -9.69
N ASN A 50 6.80 -9.41 -10.29
CA ASN A 50 8.16 -9.85 -10.05
C ASN A 50 8.81 -8.98 -8.97
N LEU A 51 8.72 -9.43 -7.72
CA LEU A 51 9.21 -8.69 -6.55
C LEU A 51 10.52 -9.30 -6.06
N GLN A 52 11.47 -8.44 -5.68
CA GLN A 52 12.68 -8.88 -4.98
C GLN A 52 12.34 -9.25 -3.53
N LYS A 53 13.16 -10.11 -2.91
CA LYS A 53 12.99 -10.52 -1.51
C LYS A 53 12.94 -9.30 -0.58
N GLY A 54 12.05 -9.35 0.41
CA GLY A 54 11.90 -8.28 1.40
C GLY A 54 10.47 -8.12 1.93
N LYS A 55 10.30 -7.15 2.83
CA LYS A 55 8.99 -6.76 3.39
C LYS A 55 8.34 -5.69 2.53
N TYR A 56 7.10 -5.95 2.13
CA TYR A 56 6.28 -5.04 1.33
C TYR A 56 5.00 -4.69 2.06
N ALA A 57 4.52 -3.48 1.80
CA ALA A 57 3.16 -3.08 2.05
C ALA A 57 2.36 -3.19 0.75
N ALA A 58 1.26 -3.94 0.77
CA ALA A 58 0.19 -3.77 -0.21
C ALA A 58 -0.77 -2.71 0.34
N VAL A 59 -0.87 -1.56 -0.32
CA VAL A 59 -1.58 -0.39 0.21
C VAL A 59 -2.36 0.33 -0.89
N CYS A 60 -3.55 0.82 -0.55
CA CYS A 60 -4.42 1.55 -1.47
C CYS A 60 -4.64 2.99 -1.00
N PHE A 61 -3.96 3.95 -1.64
CA PHE A 61 -4.04 5.37 -1.28
C PHE A 61 -5.17 6.15 -1.97
N ILE A 62 -5.94 5.52 -2.86
CA ILE A 62 -7.09 6.18 -3.48
C ILE A 62 -8.24 6.30 -2.48
N THR A 63 -9.11 7.28 -2.71
CA THR A 63 -10.31 7.54 -1.93
C THR A 63 -11.55 6.99 -2.66
N ASP A 64 -12.70 6.96 -1.98
CA ASP A 64 -13.96 6.64 -2.65
C ASP A 64 -14.33 7.71 -3.67
N ARG A 65 -15.20 7.36 -4.63
CA ARG A 65 -15.73 8.32 -5.62
C ARG A 65 -16.40 9.55 -5.00
N LYS A 66 -16.92 9.43 -3.78
CA LYS A 66 -17.53 10.54 -3.01
C LYS A 66 -16.51 11.31 -2.14
N GLY A 67 -15.23 10.97 -2.22
CA GLY A 67 -14.18 11.48 -1.34
C GLY A 67 -14.11 10.74 0.00
N GLY A 68 -13.39 11.35 0.96
CA GLY A 68 -13.10 10.78 2.28
C GLY A 68 -11.66 10.27 2.39
N PRO A 69 -11.33 9.57 3.49
CA PRO A 69 -9.97 9.09 3.71
C PRO A 69 -9.57 8.00 2.71
N PRO A 70 -8.27 7.76 2.49
CA PRO A 70 -7.79 6.71 1.60
C PRO A 70 -8.30 5.33 2.03
N HIS A 71 -8.47 4.41 1.08
CA HIS A 71 -8.91 3.04 1.35
C HIS A 71 -8.00 2.31 2.35
N ALA A 72 -6.71 2.67 2.39
CA ALA A 72 -5.77 2.19 3.40
C ALA A 72 -6.23 2.49 4.84
N ALA A 73 -6.77 3.69 5.10
CA ALA A 73 -7.34 4.06 6.40
C ALA A 73 -8.64 3.30 6.71
N LYS A 74 -9.29 2.73 5.68
CA LYS A 74 -10.47 1.86 5.81
C LYS A 74 -10.10 0.37 5.94
N GLY A 75 -8.81 0.05 6.07
CA GLY A 75 -8.31 -1.31 6.25
C GLY A 75 -7.74 -1.96 4.99
N MET A 76 -7.70 -1.26 3.84
CA MET A 76 -7.09 -1.79 2.62
C MET A 76 -5.56 -1.62 2.62
N VAL A 77 -4.93 -2.26 3.61
CA VAL A 77 -3.49 -2.28 3.85
C VAL A 77 -3.09 -3.64 4.44
N MET A 78 -2.04 -4.24 3.90
CA MET A 78 -1.49 -5.50 4.42
C MET A 78 0.03 -5.58 4.24
N GLU A 79 0.68 -6.36 5.12
CA GLU A 79 2.10 -6.67 4.99
C GLU A 79 2.28 -7.99 4.25
N VAL A 80 3.28 -8.05 3.39
CA VAL A 80 3.68 -9.25 2.66
C VAL A 80 5.20 -9.42 2.78
N ASP A 81 5.64 -10.58 3.23
CA ASP A 81 7.07 -10.97 3.25
C ASP A 81 7.36 -11.85 2.04
N ILE A 82 8.26 -11.39 1.18
CA ILE A 82 8.69 -12.11 -0.03
C ILE A 82 10.01 -12.81 0.30
N GLN A 83 10.00 -14.15 0.27
CA GLN A 83 11.08 -15.03 0.73
C GLN A 83 12.02 -15.54 -0.35
#